data_AF-A0A7S2ED60-F1
#
_entry.id   AF-A0A7S2ED60-F1
#
_cell.length_a   1.000
_cell.length_b   1.000
_cell.length_c   1.000
_cell.angle_alpha   90.00
_cell.angle_beta   90.00
_cell.angle_gamma   90.00
#
_symmetry.space_group_name_H-M   'P 1'
#
loop_
_entity.id
_entity.type
_entity.pdbx_description
1 polymer ?
#
loop_
_entity_poly.entity_id
_entity_poly.type
_entity_poly.pdbx_seq_one_letter_code
_entity_poly.pdbx_strand_id
1 'polypeptide(L)'
;AEPDVPAECVRPAHGEAAADTERDTYAFLPPADVRGDVARSVFYMATRYRGGTEEGTMNLTLTDCPVDKAGNELGYLSQLLKWHEEDPVDDSERRRNDLVCSSYQGNRNPYVDHPHL
;
A
#
# COMPACT_ATOMS: atom_id res chain seq x y z
N ALA A 1 -16.91 0.52 -31.68
CA ALA A 1 -16.31 0.37 -30.35
C ALA A 1 -16.98 -0.83 -29.74
N GLU A 2 -16.24 -1.92 -29.56
CA GLU A 2 -16.77 -3.09 -28.84
C GLU A 2 -17.05 -2.69 -27.38
N PRO A 3 -18.09 -3.24 -26.75
CA PRO A 3 -18.35 -2.99 -25.33
C PRO A 3 -17.17 -3.55 -24.52
N ASP A 4 -16.68 -2.72 -23.61
CA ASP A 4 -15.64 -3.04 -22.63
C ASP A 4 -16.08 -4.28 -21.84
N VAL A 5 -15.51 -5.44 -22.17
CA VAL A 5 -15.77 -6.68 -21.43
C VAL A 5 -15.11 -6.48 -20.07
N PRO A 6 -15.86 -6.53 -18.95
CA PRO A 6 -15.26 -6.37 -17.63
C PRO A 6 -14.18 -7.45 -17.49
N ALA A 7 -12.94 -7.02 -17.21
CA ALA A 7 -11.83 -7.93 -17.00
C ALA A 7 -12.23 -8.93 -15.91
N GLU A 8 -12.34 -10.20 -16.26
CA GLU A 8 -12.72 -11.23 -15.29
C GLU A 8 -11.71 -11.22 -14.13
N CYS A 9 -12.22 -11.01 -12.92
CA CYS A 9 -11.40 -11.07 -11.72
C CYS A 9 -10.95 -12.53 -11.51
N VAL A 10 -9.64 -12.75 -11.39
CA VAL A 10 -9.02 -14.07 -11.23
C VAL A 10 -8.67 -14.32 -9.77
N ARG A 11 -9.10 -15.47 -9.24
CA ARG A 11 -8.80 -15.96 -7.89
C ARG A 11 -8.33 -17.43 -7.93
N PRO A 12 -7.19 -17.79 -7.31
CA PRO A 12 -6.16 -16.89 -6.78
C PRO A 12 -5.55 -16.06 -7.92
N ALA A 13 -4.91 -14.94 -7.59
CA ALA A 13 -4.37 -14.02 -8.59
C ALA A 13 -3.41 -14.71 -9.61
N HIS A 14 -2.69 -15.75 -9.17
CA HIS A 14 -1.98 -16.71 -10.02
C HIS A 14 -1.77 -18.05 -9.29
N GLY A 15 -1.19 -19.05 -9.98
CA GLY A 15 -1.02 -20.41 -9.44
C GLY A 15 -0.21 -20.53 -8.14
N GLU A 16 0.83 -19.72 -7.97
CA GLU A 16 1.64 -19.67 -6.73
C GLU A 16 1.13 -18.69 -5.66
N ALA A 17 0.01 -17.99 -5.89
CA ALA A 17 -0.47 -16.95 -4.98
C ALA A 17 -1.36 -17.56 -3.88
N ALA A 18 -1.45 -16.89 -2.74
CA ALA A 18 -2.38 -17.30 -1.68
C ALA A 18 -3.82 -17.35 -2.21
N ALA A 19 -4.63 -18.28 -1.68
CA ALA A 19 -5.97 -18.58 -2.17
C ALA A 19 -6.95 -17.40 -2.12
N ASP A 20 -6.70 -16.44 -1.22
CA ASP A 20 -7.52 -15.27 -0.98
C ASP A 20 -7.09 -14.03 -1.78
N THR A 21 -6.04 -14.14 -2.59
CA THR A 21 -5.64 -13.11 -3.54
C THR A 21 -6.61 -13.01 -4.72
N GLU A 22 -6.75 -11.82 -5.28
CA GLU A 22 -7.50 -11.58 -6.50
C GLU A 22 -6.72 -10.65 -7.41
N ARG A 23 -6.97 -10.70 -8.72
CA ARG A 23 -6.46 -9.67 -9.65
C ARG A 23 -7.38 -9.51 -10.85
N ASP A 24 -7.31 -8.33 -11.45
CA ASP A 24 -7.80 -8.10 -12.81
C ASP A 24 -6.69 -7.45 -13.67
N THR A 25 -7.08 -6.71 -14.71
CA THR A 25 -6.14 -5.98 -15.59
C THR A 25 -5.53 -4.74 -14.93
N TYR A 26 -6.20 -4.17 -13.93
CA TYR A 26 -5.90 -2.87 -13.33
C TYR A 26 -5.50 -2.96 -11.86
N ALA A 27 -5.94 -4.00 -11.15
CA ALA A 27 -5.80 -4.11 -9.70
C ALA A 27 -5.32 -5.49 -9.26
N PHE A 28 -4.68 -5.50 -8.09
CA PHE A 28 -4.28 -6.69 -7.35
C PHE A 28 -4.78 -6.56 -5.91
N LEU A 29 -5.46 -7.61 -5.42
CA LEU A 29 -5.89 -7.77 -4.04
C LEU A 29 -4.90 -8.69 -3.33
N PRO A 30 -4.10 -8.18 -2.38
CA PRO A 30 -3.17 -9.00 -1.62
C PRO A 30 -3.90 -9.94 -0.62
N PRO A 31 -3.19 -10.94 -0.07
CA PRO A 31 -3.68 -11.77 1.02
C PRO A 31 -4.17 -10.91 2.19
N ALA A 32 -5.17 -11.37 2.93
CA ALA A 32 -5.83 -10.60 3.97
C ALA A 32 -4.91 -10.21 5.13
N ASP A 33 -3.94 -11.07 5.45
CA ASP A 33 -3.01 -10.97 6.58
C ASP A 33 -1.79 -10.06 6.33
N VAL A 34 -1.72 -9.40 5.17
CA VAL A 34 -0.65 -8.43 4.85
C VAL A 34 -1.21 -7.08 4.36
N ARG A 35 -2.53 -6.91 4.39
CA ARG A 35 -3.21 -5.72 3.87
C ARG A 35 -2.86 -4.47 4.66
N GLY A 36 -2.77 -4.60 5.98
CA GLY A 36 -2.38 -3.55 6.90
C GLY A 36 -0.93 -3.14 6.71
N ASP A 37 -0.03 -4.10 6.52
CA ASP A 37 1.39 -3.86 6.25
C ASP A 37 1.57 -3.05 4.96
N VAL A 38 0.82 -3.41 3.91
CA VAL A 38 0.77 -2.66 2.65
C VAL A 38 0.25 -1.25 2.89
N ALA A 39 -0.88 -1.11 3.61
CA ALA A 39 -1.48 0.19 3.90
C ALA A 39 -0.50 1.13 4.63
N ARG A 40 0.09 0.68 5.73
CA ARG A 40 1.06 1.47 6.52
C ARG A 40 2.32 1.79 5.74
N SER A 41 2.77 0.90 4.86
CA SER A 41 3.90 1.17 3.97
C SER A 41 3.57 2.28 2.97
N VAL A 42 2.38 2.27 2.37
CA VAL A 42 1.94 3.32 1.43
C VAL A 42 1.71 4.66 2.15
N PHE A 43 1.11 4.65 3.35
CA PHE A 43 0.96 5.87 4.16
C PHE A 43 2.31 6.51 4.51
N TYR A 44 3.31 5.70 4.85
CA TYR A 44 4.66 6.17 5.10
C TYR A 44 5.27 6.82 3.84
N MET A 45 5.14 6.18 2.67
CA MET A 45 5.65 6.72 1.41
C MET A 45 5.02 8.08 1.08
N ALA A 46 3.69 8.20 1.18
CA ALA A 46 3.00 9.46 0.95
C ALA A 46 3.44 10.56 1.93
N THR A 47 3.62 10.21 3.22
CA THR A 47 4.06 11.19 4.24
C THR A 47 5.52 11.62 4.07
N ARG A 48 6.42 10.66 3.81
CA ARG A 48 7.86 10.92 3.69
C ARG A 48 8.21 11.65 2.40
N TYR A 49 7.47 11.41 1.33
CA TYR A 49 7.74 11.91 -0.02
C TYR A 49 6.59 12.78 -0.55
N ARG A 50 6.19 13.79 0.21
CA ARG A 50 5.15 14.77 -0.17
C ARG A 50 5.67 16.00 -0.94
N GLY A 51 6.71 15.84 -1.77
CA GLY A 51 7.24 16.92 -2.61
C GLY A 51 7.92 18.06 -1.84
N GLY A 52 8.76 17.70 -0.85
CA GLY A 52 9.47 18.64 0.01
C GLY A 52 10.62 19.41 -0.68
N THR A 53 11.54 19.95 0.12
CA THR A 53 12.65 20.80 -0.35
C THR A 53 13.82 20.01 -0.97
N GLU A 54 13.78 18.68 -0.90
CA GLU A 54 14.81 17.81 -1.49
C GLU A 54 14.58 17.73 -3.01
N GLU A 55 15.55 18.22 -3.77
CA GLU A 55 15.52 18.22 -5.24
C GLU A 55 15.25 16.81 -5.80
N GLY A 56 14.34 16.71 -6.77
CA GLY A 56 13.96 15.44 -7.39
C GLY A 56 12.95 14.61 -6.58
N THR A 57 12.50 15.05 -5.41
CA THR A 57 11.46 14.36 -4.65
C THR A 57 10.09 14.62 -5.27
N MET A 58 9.46 13.57 -5.79
CA MET A 58 8.08 13.63 -6.27
C MET A 58 7.10 13.90 -5.12
N ASN A 59 5.97 14.53 -5.42
CA ASN A 59 4.89 14.74 -4.45
C ASN A 59 3.91 13.57 -4.48
N LEU A 60 4.20 12.52 -3.72
CA LEU A 60 3.34 11.36 -3.59
C LEU A 60 2.10 11.71 -2.76
N THR A 61 0.92 11.41 -3.30
CA THR A 61 -0.37 11.70 -2.67
C THR A 61 -1.26 10.46 -2.64
N LEU A 62 -2.25 10.42 -1.76
CA LEU A 62 -3.26 9.36 -1.70
C LEU A 62 -4.61 9.96 -2.11
N THR A 63 -5.38 9.26 -2.93
CA THR A 63 -6.70 9.72 -3.39
C THR A 63 -7.58 8.53 -3.76
N ASP A 64 -8.90 8.68 -3.72
CA ASP A 64 -9.83 7.65 -4.23
C ASP A 64 -10.02 7.71 -5.75
N CYS A 65 -9.41 8.69 -6.41
CA CYS A 65 -9.48 8.88 -7.86
C CYS A 65 -8.07 9.02 -8.46
N PRO A 66 -7.20 7.99 -8.39
CA PRO A 66 -5.88 8.06 -9.01
C PRO A 66 -6.02 8.17 -10.54
N VAL A 67 -5.19 9.02 -11.16
CA VAL A 67 -5.17 9.17 -12.62
C VAL A 67 -4.26 8.10 -13.21
N ASP A 68 -4.77 7.36 -14.20
CA ASP A 68 -4.02 6.26 -14.81
C ASP A 68 -2.69 6.73 -15.42
N LYS A 69 -1.59 6.11 -14.98
CA LYS A 69 -0.25 6.11 -15.58
C LYS A 69 0.50 7.45 -15.66
N ALA A 70 -0.05 8.56 -15.15
CA ALA A 70 0.53 9.89 -15.37
C ALA A 70 0.86 10.70 -14.11
N GLY A 71 0.51 10.21 -12.92
CA GLY A 71 0.60 11.02 -11.70
C GLY A 71 1.34 10.38 -10.53
N ASN A 72 1.36 11.11 -9.43
CA ASN A 72 2.04 10.75 -8.18
C ASN A 72 1.06 10.19 -7.13
N GLU A 73 -0.16 9.86 -7.55
CA GLU A 73 -1.21 9.31 -6.72
C GLU A 73 -0.97 7.82 -6.45
N LEU A 74 -0.79 7.48 -5.17
CA LEU A 74 -0.53 6.13 -4.68
C LEU A 74 -1.83 5.50 -4.19
N GLY A 75 -2.49 4.69 -5.01
CA GLY A 75 -3.60 3.83 -4.58
C GLY A 75 -4.83 4.55 -4.01
N TYR A 76 -5.86 3.76 -3.66
CA TYR A 76 -7.15 4.25 -3.16
C TYR A 76 -7.10 4.51 -1.65
N LEU A 77 -7.20 5.77 -1.23
CA LEU A 77 -7.09 6.16 0.18
C LEU A 77 -8.09 5.43 1.08
N SER A 78 -9.36 5.38 0.68
CA SER A 78 -10.43 4.73 1.44
C SER A 78 -10.15 3.23 1.65
N GLN A 79 -9.61 2.55 0.64
CA GLN A 79 -9.29 1.13 0.72
C GLN A 79 -8.10 0.86 1.63
N LEU A 80 -7.08 1.74 1.60
CA LEU A 80 -5.90 1.63 2.47
C LEU A 80 -6.27 1.89 3.93
N LEU A 81 -7.14 2.88 4.21
CA LEU A 81 -7.64 3.13 5.57
C LEU A 81 -8.37 1.91 6.12
N LYS A 82 -9.25 1.31 5.30
CA LYS A 82 -9.95 0.08 5.67
C LYS A 82 -8.99 -1.06 5.96
N TRP A 83 -7.98 -1.28 5.12
CA TRP A 83 -6.97 -2.32 5.33
C TRP A 83 -6.13 -2.12 6.59
N HIS A 84 -5.77 -0.88 6.89
CA HIS A 84 -5.05 -0.53 8.11
C HIS A 84 -5.85 -0.85 9.38
N GLU A 85 -7.18 -0.68 9.34
CA GLU A 85 -8.06 -1.03 10.46
C GLU A 85 -8.35 -2.54 10.56
N GLU A 86 -8.54 -3.22 9.42
CA GLU A 86 -8.90 -4.64 9.37
C GLU A 86 -7.71 -5.56 9.71
N ASP A 87 -6.48 -5.14 9.42
CA ASP A 87 -5.25 -5.91 9.63
C ASP A 87 -4.27 -5.15 10.56
N PRO A 88 -4.36 -5.39 11.89
CA PRO A 88 -3.62 -4.64 12.88
C PRO A 88 -2.12 -5.00 12.88
N VAL A 89 -1.29 -4.04 13.28
CA VAL A 89 0.17 -4.23 13.40
C VAL A 89 0.52 -5.45 14.27
N ASP A 90 1.26 -6.39 13.68
CA ASP A 90 1.75 -7.59 14.33
C ASP A 90 3.21 -7.48 14.83
N ASP A 91 3.70 -8.53 15.47
CA ASP A 91 5.08 -8.57 16.00
C ASP A 91 6.15 -8.64 14.90
N SER A 92 5.80 -9.19 13.74
CA SER A 92 6.71 -9.29 12.59
C SER A 92 6.98 -7.89 12.02
N GLU A 93 5.92 -7.11 11.85
CA GLU A 93 5.99 -5.75 11.34
C GLU A 93 6.72 -4.81 12.32
N ARG A 94 6.45 -4.93 13.63
CA ARG A 94 7.22 -4.20 14.66
C ARG A 94 8.70 -4.53 14.62
N ARG A 95 9.04 -5.83 14.60
CA ARG A 95 10.44 -6.29 14.51
C ARG A 95 11.10 -5.76 13.24
N ARG A 96 10.39 -5.77 12.11
CA ARG A 96 10.90 -5.21 10.85
C ARG A 96 11.16 -3.70 10.99
N ASN A 97 10.21 -2.93 11.54
CA ASN A 97 10.37 -1.49 11.75
C ASN A 97 11.57 -1.16 12.65
N ASP A 98 11.75 -1.93 13.73
CA ASP A 98 12.89 -1.79 14.63
C ASP A 98 14.23 -2.07 13.93
N LEU A 99 14.32 -3.16 13.16
CA LEU A 99 15.53 -3.52 12.43
C LEU A 99 15.89 -2.48 11.37
N VAL A 100 14.90 -2.01 10.60
CA VAL A 100 15.08 -0.93 9.60
C VAL A 100 15.67 0.30 10.27
N CYS A 101 15.15 0.69 11.43
CA CYS A 101 15.64 1.83 12.18
C CYS A 101 17.05 1.61 12.74
N SER A 102 17.28 0.51 13.45
CA SER A 102 18.50 0.29 14.21
C SER A 102 19.70 -0.05 13.34
N SER A 103 19.47 -0.67 12.19
CA SER A 103 20.54 -1.33 11.43
C SER A 103 20.69 -0.84 9.99
N TYR A 104 19.74 -0.08 9.44
CA TYR A 104 19.75 0.27 8.02
C TYR A 104 19.50 1.75 7.72
N GLN A 105 18.31 2.28 8.01
CA GLN A 105 17.86 3.59 7.52
C GLN A 105 17.81 4.68 8.60
N GLY A 106 17.78 4.31 9.88
CA GLY A 106 17.75 5.29 10.99
C GLY A 106 16.42 6.01 11.17
N ASN A 107 15.36 5.62 10.45
CA ASN A 107 14.02 6.17 10.57
C ASN A 107 12.99 5.05 10.81
N ARG A 108 11.81 5.43 11.31
CA ARG A 108 10.70 4.52 11.61
C ARG A 108 9.45 4.89 10.82
N ASN A 109 8.65 3.89 10.49
CA ASN A 109 7.31 4.10 10.01
C ASN A 109 6.39 4.44 11.20
N PRO A 110 5.86 5.69 11.30
CA PRO A 110 5.03 6.10 12.43
C PRO A 110 3.68 5.37 12.46
N TYR A 111 3.18 4.85 11.34
CA TYR A 111 1.93 4.11 11.28
C TYR A 111 2.05 2.69 11.88
N VAL A 112 3.28 2.15 11.99
CA VAL A 112 3.56 0.92 12.73
C VAL A 112 3.68 1.19 14.24
N ASP A 113 4.32 2.30 14.61
CA ASP A 113 4.51 2.69 16.01
C ASP A 113 3.21 3.20 16.66
N HIS A 114 2.38 3.89 15.87
CA HIS A 114 1.16 4.54 16.29
C HIS A 114 0.01 4.17 15.33
N PRO A 115 -0.60 2.97 15.49
CA PRO A 115 -1.60 2.44 14.54
C PRO A 115 -2.93 3.21 14.49
N HIS A 116 -3.09 4.27 15.29
CA HIS A 116 -4.28 5.13 15.31
C HIS A 116 -4.13 6.37 14.44
N LEU A 117 -2.97 6.55 13.79
CA LEU A 117 -2.69 7.59 12.82
C LEU A 117 -3.25 7.26 11.43
#